data_AF-A0A961DFX6-F1
#
_entry.id   AF-A0A961DFX6-F1
#
_cell.length_a   1.000
_cell.length_b   1.000
_cell.length_c   1.000
_cell.angle_alpha   90.00
_cell.angle_beta   90.00
_cell.angle_gamma   90.00
#
_symmetry.space_group_name_H-M   'P 1'
#
loop_
_entity.id
_entity.type
_entity.pdbx_description
1 polymer ?
#
loop_
_entity_poly.entity_id
_entity_poly.type
_entity_poly.pdbx_seq_one_letter_code
_entity_poly.pdbx_strand_id
1 'polypeptide(L)'
;MVSSTWENLTDGLDDEDLAKISAFRDFCRGLPDVTERIHSADVTYAGKRSFASAYIKSHYLEVGIELLRTVTDPAPRTSFSTSRKVVMHRYSLRHLEQFDDAIRGLITEAADTVGPGTR
;
A
#
# COMPACT_ATOMS: atom_id res chain seq x y z
N MET A 1 -0.62 -4.44 -20.17
CA MET A 1 -1.15 -4.45 -18.80
C MET A 1 -2.61 -4.05 -18.88
N VAL A 2 -3.53 -4.88 -18.41
CA VAL A 2 -4.95 -4.52 -18.35
C VAL A 2 -5.12 -3.58 -17.15
N SER A 3 -5.31 -2.29 -17.42
CA SER A 3 -5.77 -1.34 -16.39
C SER A 3 -7.20 -1.72 -16.01
N SER A 4 -7.45 -2.01 -14.73
CA SER A 4 -8.81 -2.16 -14.20
C SER A 4 -9.31 -0.83 -13.66
N THR A 5 -10.61 -0.73 -13.41
CA THR A 5 -11.23 0.42 -12.76
C THR A 5 -11.36 0.17 -11.26
N TRP A 6 -11.57 1.24 -10.48
CA TRP A 6 -11.80 1.12 -9.04
C TRP A 6 -13.06 0.31 -8.74
N GLU A 7 -14.11 0.52 -9.54
CA GLU A 7 -15.37 -0.20 -9.45
C GLU A 7 -15.15 -1.71 -9.63
N ASN A 8 -14.31 -2.13 -10.57
CA ASN A 8 -14.01 -3.54 -10.77
C ASN A 8 -13.19 -4.14 -9.62
N LEU A 9 -12.25 -3.39 -9.05
CA LEU A 9 -11.45 -3.85 -7.91
C LEU A 9 -12.29 -4.01 -6.64
N THR A 10 -13.32 -3.18 -6.48
CA THR A 10 -14.14 -3.12 -5.27
C THR A 10 -15.48 -3.86 -5.39
N ASP A 11 -15.75 -4.45 -6.55
CA ASP A 11 -16.96 -5.23 -6.78
C ASP A 11 -17.08 -6.40 -5.79
N GLY A 12 -18.24 -6.52 -5.16
CA GLY A 12 -18.54 -7.57 -4.17
C GLY A 12 -17.89 -7.42 -2.80
N LEU A 13 -17.16 -6.33 -2.52
CA LEU A 13 -16.71 -6.02 -1.15
C LEU A 13 -17.89 -5.58 -0.28
N ASP A 14 -17.87 -5.98 1.00
CA ASP A 14 -18.78 -5.42 2.00
C ASP A 14 -18.34 -4.01 2.42
N ASP A 15 -19.21 -3.31 3.16
CA ASP A 15 -18.96 -1.93 3.59
C ASP A 15 -17.69 -1.77 4.43
N GLU A 16 -17.34 -2.78 5.25
CA GLU A 16 -16.16 -2.73 6.12
C GLU A 16 -14.88 -2.86 5.29
N ASP A 17 -14.84 -3.78 4.35
CA ASP A 17 -13.72 -3.99 3.46
C ASP A 17 -13.55 -2.85 2.45
N LEU A 18 -14.67 -2.32 1.94
CA LEU A 18 -14.68 -1.13 1.10
C LEU A 18 -14.12 0.08 1.88
N ALA A 19 -14.51 0.27 3.14
CA ALA A 19 -13.99 1.35 3.97
C ALA A 19 -12.47 1.24 4.18
N LYS A 20 -11.94 0.03 4.43
CA LYS A 20 -10.51 -0.21 4.59
C LYS A 20 -9.71 0.17 3.35
N ILE A 21 -10.07 -0.37 2.19
CA ILE A 21 -9.32 -0.12 0.95
C ILE A 21 -9.50 1.33 0.46
N SER A 22 -10.68 1.93 0.70
CA SER A 22 -10.92 3.34 0.39
C SER A 22 -10.07 4.27 1.26
N ALA A 23 -9.95 4.00 2.56
CA ALA A 23 -9.10 4.80 3.45
C ALA A 23 -7.62 4.76 3.02
N PHE A 24 -7.11 3.59 2.61
CA PHE A 24 -5.78 3.47 2.03
C PHE A 24 -5.64 4.29 0.74
N ARG A 25 -6.60 4.17 -0.17
CA ARG A 25 -6.62 4.90 -1.44
C ARG A 25 -6.63 6.41 -1.23
N ASP A 26 -7.53 6.90 -0.40
CA ASP A 26 -7.70 8.33 -0.14
C ASP A 26 -6.44 8.93 0.48
N PHE A 27 -5.82 8.21 1.42
CA PHE A 27 -4.54 8.61 1.99
C PHE A 27 -3.44 8.70 0.92
N CYS A 28 -3.26 7.64 0.13
CA CYS A 28 -2.22 7.61 -0.89
C CYS A 28 -2.43 8.67 -1.98
N ARG A 29 -3.68 8.93 -2.41
CA ARG A 29 -4.00 10.00 -3.37
C ARG A 29 -3.73 11.41 -2.84
N GLY A 30 -3.64 11.58 -1.53
CA GLY A 30 -3.25 12.84 -0.89
C GLY A 30 -1.75 13.14 -0.94
N LEU A 31 -0.91 12.18 -1.32
CA LEU A 31 0.54 12.35 -1.40
C LEU A 31 0.95 13.07 -2.70
N PRO A 32 2.04 13.87 -2.70
CA PRO A 32 2.51 14.57 -3.88
C PRO A 32 3.14 13.62 -4.92
N ASP A 33 2.98 13.94 -6.20
CA ASP A 33 3.65 13.28 -7.33
C ASP A 33 3.45 11.74 -7.42
N VAL A 34 2.30 11.26 -6.96
CA VAL A 34 1.93 9.84 -7.03
C VAL A 34 1.04 9.53 -8.23
N THR A 35 1.28 8.36 -8.82
CA THR A 35 0.43 7.74 -9.84
C THR A 35 -0.31 6.57 -9.20
N GLU A 36 -1.64 6.62 -9.23
CA GLU A 36 -2.51 5.49 -8.91
C GLU A 36 -2.51 4.50 -10.09
N ARG A 37 -2.28 3.22 -9.79
CA ARG A 37 -2.35 2.11 -10.75
C ARG A 37 -3.31 1.06 -10.22
N ILE A 38 -4.45 0.92 -10.86
CA ILE A 38 -5.48 -0.05 -10.47
C ILE A 38 -5.33 -1.32 -11.32
N HIS A 39 -5.13 -2.43 -10.63
CA HIS A 39 -5.10 -3.76 -11.18
C HIS A 39 -6.39 -4.50 -10.81
N SER A 40 -6.61 -5.68 -11.39
CA SER A 40 -7.83 -6.45 -11.14
C SER A 40 -7.95 -6.97 -9.71
N ALA A 41 -6.84 -7.04 -8.97
CA ALA A 41 -6.78 -7.62 -7.63
C ALA A 41 -6.11 -6.73 -6.59
N ASP A 42 -5.53 -5.59 -7.00
CA ASP A 42 -4.87 -4.66 -6.09
C ASP A 42 -4.87 -3.24 -6.65
N VAL A 43 -4.57 -2.29 -5.77
CA VAL A 43 -4.20 -0.92 -6.14
C VAL A 43 -2.76 -0.67 -5.71
N THR A 44 -1.97 -0.12 -6.62
CA THR A 44 -0.55 0.19 -6.40
C THR A 44 -0.29 1.68 -6.64
N TYR A 45 0.52 2.28 -5.78
CA TYR A 45 0.95 3.67 -5.86
C TYR A 45 2.43 3.76 -6.16
N ALA A 46 2.77 4.64 -7.09
CA ALA A 46 4.13 4.81 -7.57
C ALA A 46 4.44 6.27 -7.87
N GLY A 47 5.67 6.69 -7.57
CA GLY A 47 6.28 7.85 -8.23
C GLY A 47 6.93 7.37 -9.53
N LYS A 48 8.26 7.43 -9.60
CA LYS A 48 9.05 6.69 -10.60
C LYS A 48 9.08 5.19 -10.31
N ARG A 49 9.08 4.81 -9.04
CA ARG A 49 9.02 3.42 -8.57
C ARG A 49 7.76 3.21 -7.72
N SER A 50 7.19 2.01 -7.76
CA SER A 50 6.13 1.61 -6.84
C SER A 50 6.65 1.61 -5.41
N PHE A 51 5.89 2.17 -4.48
CA PHE A 51 6.30 2.28 -3.08
C PHE A 51 5.24 1.74 -2.11
N ALA A 52 3.97 1.70 -2.52
CA ALA A 52 2.90 1.13 -1.72
C ALA A 52 1.90 0.36 -2.60
N SER A 53 1.29 -0.69 -2.06
CA SER A 53 0.17 -1.38 -2.69
C SER A 53 -0.79 -1.92 -1.63
N ALA A 54 -2.06 -2.13 -2.01
CA ALA A 54 -3.03 -2.74 -1.13
C ALA A 54 -4.08 -3.58 -1.87
N TYR A 55 -4.61 -4.58 -1.18
CA TYR A 55 -5.74 -5.39 -1.60
C TYR A 55 -6.51 -5.93 -0.39
N ILE A 56 -7.75 -6.38 -0.61
CA ILE A 56 -8.54 -7.07 0.40
C ILE A 56 -8.37 -8.57 0.25
N LYS A 57 -8.12 -9.27 1.36
CA LYS A 57 -8.11 -10.73 1.42
C LYS A 57 -8.73 -11.21 2.72
N SER A 58 -9.82 -11.98 2.62
CA SER A 58 -10.48 -12.59 3.78
C SER A 58 -10.83 -11.57 4.88
N HIS A 59 -11.31 -10.39 4.47
CA HIS A 59 -11.61 -9.23 5.32
C HIS A 59 -10.41 -8.55 6.01
N TYR A 60 -9.20 -8.79 5.51
CA TYR A 60 -8.01 -8.04 5.89
C TYR A 60 -7.61 -7.10 4.76
N LEU A 61 -7.22 -5.88 5.13
CA LEU A 61 -6.48 -4.99 4.27
C LEU A 61 -5.00 -5.41 4.30
N GLU A 62 -4.54 -5.99 3.21
CA GLU A 62 -3.16 -6.39 3.01
C GLU A 62 -2.42 -5.22 2.37
N VAL A 63 -1.51 -4.59 3.12
CA VAL A 63 -0.73 -3.42 2.68
C VAL A 63 0.72 -3.82 2.46
N GLY A 64 1.25 -3.56 1.26
CA GLY A 64 2.67 -3.64 0.93
C GLY A 64 3.31 -2.26 0.98
N ILE A 65 4.45 -2.12 1.67
CA ILE A 65 5.22 -0.88 1.75
C ILE A 65 6.69 -1.18 1.41
N GLU A 66 7.24 -0.54 0.38
CA GLU A 66 8.65 -0.62 0.02
C GLU A 66 9.46 0.49 0.71
N LEU A 67 10.46 0.12 1.50
CA LEU A 67 11.34 1.05 2.22
C LEU A 67 12.82 0.75 1.98
N LEU A 68 13.68 1.74 2.22
CA LEU A 68 15.15 1.58 2.11
C LEU A 68 15.80 1.03 3.40
N ARG A 69 14.98 0.70 4.40
CA ARG A 69 15.38 0.11 5.67
C ARG A 69 14.41 -1.00 6.05
N THR A 70 14.84 -1.90 6.91
CA THR A 70 13.94 -2.88 7.54
C THR A 70 13.17 -2.21 8.69
N VAL A 71 11.87 -2.46 8.75
CA VAL A 71 10.99 -2.03 9.85
C VAL A 71 10.72 -3.23 10.77
N THR A 72 10.92 -3.02 12.07
CA THR A 72 10.56 -3.98 13.13
C THR A 72 9.40 -3.51 14.00
N ASP A 73 9.04 -2.23 13.92
CA ASP A 73 7.94 -1.62 14.65
C ASP A 73 7.29 -0.49 13.80
N PRO A 74 5.97 -0.54 13.50
CA PRO A 74 5.10 -1.69 13.73
C PRO A 74 5.63 -2.93 12.99
N ALA A 75 5.56 -4.09 13.66
CA ALA A 75 6.11 -5.33 13.15
C ALA A 75 5.32 -5.79 11.90
N PRO A 76 5.98 -5.95 10.74
CA PRO A 76 5.31 -6.47 9.55
C PRO A 76 5.01 -7.96 9.74
N ARG A 77 3.94 -8.43 9.08
CA ARG A 77 3.65 -9.87 8.98
C ARG A 77 4.78 -10.61 8.26
N THR A 78 5.33 -10.00 7.21
CA THR A 78 6.51 -10.49 6.49
C THR A 78 7.31 -9.32 5.94
N SER A 79 8.64 -9.45 5.91
CA SER A 79 9.51 -8.51 5.23
C SER A 79 10.54 -9.26 4.37
N PHE A 80 10.80 -8.78 3.16
CA PHE A 80 11.80 -9.37 2.27
C PHE A 80 12.37 -8.34 1.30
N SER A 81 13.64 -8.52 0.90
CA SER A 81 14.29 -7.62 -0.06
C SER A 81 13.73 -7.83 -1.48
N THR A 82 13.18 -6.78 -2.09
CA THR A 82 12.77 -6.79 -3.50
C THR A 82 13.91 -6.37 -4.43
N SER A 83 14.91 -5.69 -3.88
CA SER A 83 16.16 -5.38 -4.57
C SER A 83 17.30 -5.24 -3.55
N ARG A 84 18.51 -4.89 -4.02
CA ARG A 84 19.67 -4.68 -3.14
C ARG A 84 19.45 -3.62 -2.07
N LYS A 85 18.61 -2.61 -2.34
CA LYS A 85 18.40 -1.46 -1.43
C LYS A 85 16.98 -1.38 -0.86
N VAL A 86 16.03 -2.17 -1.37
CA VAL A 86 14.61 -2.01 -1.06
C VAL A 86 14.09 -3.26 -0.39
N VAL A 87 13.40 -3.06 0.73
CA VAL A 87 12.72 -4.09 1.51
C VAL A 87 11.22 -3.85 1.44
N MET A 88 10.48 -4.86 0.99
CA MET A 88 9.03 -4.87 1.04
C MET A 88 8.58 -5.37 2.41
N HIS A 89 7.65 -4.64 3.01
CA HIS A 89 7.00 -4.95 4.28
C HIS A 89 5.52 -5.19 4.00
N ARG A 90 4.99 -6.31 4.49
CA ARG A 90 3.56 -6.63 4.37
C ARG A 90 2.89 -6.54 5.73
N TYR A 91 1.80 -5.81 5.78
CA TYR A 91 0.93 -5.65 6.93
C TYR A 91 -0.44 -6.23 6.60
N SER A 92 -1.04 -6.92 7.55
CA SER A 92 -2.40 -7.44 7.42
C SER A 92 -3.25 -6.77 8.50
N LEU A 93 -4.07 -5.81 8.08
CA LEU A 93 -4.88 -4.98 8.97
C LEU A 93 -6.31 -5.52 8.97
N ARG A 94 -6.77 -6.00 10.13
CA ARG A 94 -8.12 -6.53 10.29
C ARG A 94 -9.14 -5.42 10.44
N HIS A 95 -8.81 -4.41 11.24
CA HIS A 95 -9.69 -3.31 11.57
C HIS A 95 -9.16 -2.00 10.98
N LEU A 96 -10.07 -1.11 10.61
CA LEU A 96 -9.73 0.17 9.99
C LEU A 96 -8.85 1.02 10.91
N GLU A 97 -9.02 0.94 12.24
CA GLU A 97 -8.19 1.72 13.17
C GLU A 97 -6.71 1.33 13.14
N GLN A 98 -6.38 0.14 12.63
CA GLN A 98 -4.98 -0.29 12.46
C GLN A 98 -4.30 0.39 11.26
N PHE A 99 -5.07 1.05 10.37
CA PHE A 99 -4.52 1.97 9.37
C PHE A 99 -4.27 3.34 10.01
N ASP A 100 -3.43 3.32 11.04
CA ASP A 100 -3.11 4.43 11.93
C ASP A 100 -1.96 5.30 11.39
N ASP A 101 -1.55 6.28 12.19
CA ASP A 101 -0.48 7.21 11.85
C ASP A 101 0.89 6.53 11.70
N ALA A 102 1.12 5.38 12.34
CA ALA A 102 2.36 4.63 12.18
C ALA A 102 2.44 4.02 10.78
N ILE A 103 1.39 3.32 10.34
CA ILE A 103 1.32 2.77 8.98
C ILE A 103 1.36 3.89 7.93
N ARG A 104 0.60 4.96 8.13
CA ARG A 104 0.62 6.14 7.25
C ARG A 104 2.00 6.78 7.16
N GLY A 105 2.69 6.91 8.29
CA GLY A 105 4.06 7.42 8.35
C GLY A 105 5.03 6.60 7.51
N LEU A 106 4.92 5.27 7.53
CA LEU A 106 5.74 4.39 6.69
C LEU A 106 5.44 4.56 5.20
N ILE A 107 4.18 4.76 4.82
CA ILE A 107 3.81 5.01 3.42
C ILE A 107 4.36 6.37 2.95
N THR A 108 4.29 7.41 3.79
CA THR A 108 4.89 8.71 3.49
C THR A 108 6.41 8.58 3.32
N GLU A 109 7.10 7.90 4.23
CA GLU A 109 8.54 7.62 4.11
C GLU A 109 8.85 6.89 2.80
N ALA A 110 8.05 5.89 2.43
CA ALA A 110 8.21 5.15 1.19
C ALA A 110 8.01 6.03 -0.04
N ALA A 111 7.00 6.91 -0.01
CA ALA A 111 6.73 7.88 -1.08
C ALA A 111 7.90 8.84 -1.27
N ASP A 112 8.52 9.32 -0.19
CA ASP A 112 9.64 10.26 -0.23
C ASP A 112 10.97 9.60 -0.63
N THR A 113 11.21 8.37 -0.17
CA THR A 113 12.53 7.72 -0.29
C THR A 113 12.63 6.72 -1.45
N VAL A 114 11.57 5.96 -1.69
CA VAL A 114 11.51 4.93 -2.76
C VAL A 114 10.80 5.48 -4.00
N GLY A 115 9.73 6.27 -3.81
CA GLY A 115 8.92 6.86 -4.87
C GLY A 115 9.73 7.57 -5.97
N PRO A 116 10.72 8.44 -5.68
CA PRO A 116 11.52 9.13 -6.69
C PRO A 116 12.49 8.22 -7.46
N GLY A 117 12.59 6.95 -7.08
CA GLY A 117 13.50 5.95 -7.62
C GLY A 117 14.75 5.76 -6.77
N THR A 118 15.25 4.52 -6.73
CA THR A 118 16.50 4.18 -6.02
C THR A 118 17.69 4.57 -6.89
N ARG A 119 18.24 5.75 -6.65
CA ARG A 119 19.46 6.23 -7.31
C ARG A 119 20.68 5.35 -7.02
#